data_AF-A0A7W0TMM1-F1
#
_entry.id   AF-A0A7W0TMM1-F1
#
_cell.length_a   1.000
_cell.length_b   1.000
_cell.length_c   1.000
_cell.angle_alpha   90.00
_cell.angle_beta   90.00
_cell.angle_gamma   90.00
#
_symmetry.space_group_name_H-M   'P 1'
#
loop_
_entity.id
_entity.type
_entity.pdbx_description
1 polymer ?
#
loop_
_entity_poly.entity_id
_entity_poly.type
_entity_poly.pdbx_seq_one_letter_code
_entity_poly.pdbx_strand_id
1 'polypeptide(L)'
;MSDDVWADAVAKVTSASANRTKRVNPPELAAPSGFSHALVAQPGARVVFLAGQTAMDAEGQITGTGDVVAQFEQALGNLLTALRAAGGDPEHLTSLTIYAVDLGDYRAHSREIGHVWRRLIGTHYPAMAGIGVARLWDDEALVEVQGTAALPAG
;
A
#
# COMPACT_ATOMS: atom_id res chain seq x y z
N MET A 1 15.68 32.60 -24.74
CA MET A 1 15.32 31.50 -23.82
C MET A 1 14.00 30.95 -24.31
N SER A 2 13.93 29.67 -24.68
CA SER A 2 12.78 29.08 -25.36
C SER A 2 11.65 28.74 -24.37
N ASP A 3 10.42 28.73 -24.89
CA ASP A 3 9.20 28.39 -24.15
C ASP A 3 9.26 26.98 -23.51
N ASP A 4 10.09 26.09 -24.06
CA ASP A 4 10.33 24.74 -23.53
C ASP A 4 10.93 24.74 -22.12
N VAL A 5 11.76 25.74 -21.78
CA VAL A 5 12.37 25.84 -20.45
C VAL A 5 11.32 26.22 -19.40
N TRP A 6 10.32 26.99 -19.79
CA TRP A 6 9.20 27.35 -18.91
C TRP A 6 8.21 26.19 -18.73
N ALA A 7 7.92 25.44 -19.79
CA ALA A 7 7.07 24.25 -19.69
C ALA A 7 7.68 23.18 -18.76
N ASP A 8 8.99 22.93 -18.88
CA ASP A 8 9.70 21.95 -18.04
C ASP A 8 9.83 22.42 -16.57
N ALA A 9 10.01 23.73 -16.35
CA ALA A 9 9.99 24.32 -15.01
C ALA A 9 8.61 24.26 -14.36
N VAL A 10 7.53 24.52 -15.11
CA VAL A 10 6.15 24.44 -14.61
C VAL A 10 5.77 22.98 -14.30
N ALA A 11 6.18 22.02 -15.13
CA ALA A 11 5.99 20.59 -14.86
C ALA A 11 6.75 20.10 -13.61
N LYS A 12 7.95 20.64 -13.35
CA LYS A 12 8.72 20.37 -12.13
C LYS A 12 8.13 21.03 -10.88
N VAL A 13 7.52 22.20 -11.03
CA VAL A 13 6.82 22.89 -9.93
C VAL A 13 5.49 22.21 -9.60
N THR A 14 4.77 21.65 -10.58
CA THR A 14 3.58 20.83 -10.32
C THR A 14 3.93 19.46 -9.74
N SER A 15 5.07 18.85 -10.10
CA SER A 15 5.51 17.57 -9.50
C SER A 15 6.02 17.71 -8.07
N ALA A 16 6.56 18.88 -7.68
CA ALA A 16 6.88 19.18 -6.28
C ALA A 16 5.64 19.29 -5.37
N SER A 17 4.44 19.35 -5.95
CA SER A 17 3.13 19.33 -5.27
C SER A 17 2.56 17.91 -5.05
N ALA A 18 3.25 16.86 -5.53
CA ALA A 18 2.69 15.51 -5.65
C ALA A 18 2.67 14.70 -4.35
N ASN A 19 3.70 14.79 -3.50
CA ASN A 19 3.75 13.96 -2.29
C ASN A 19 3.10 14.65 -1.08
N ARG A 20 1.84 14.33 -0.82
CA ARG A 20 1.09 14.81 0.36
C ARG A 20 1.41 14.04 1.65
N THR A 21 2.49 13.29 1.67
CA THR A 21 2.92 12.55 2.86
C THR A 21 4.35 12.88 3.24
N LYS A 22 4.63 12.92 4.55
CA LYS A 22 5.98 13.04 5.09
C LYS A 22 6.30 11.80 5.93
N ARG A 23 7.37 11.09 5.55
CA ARG A 23 7.93 10.01 6.36
C ARG A 23 8.63 10.57 7.59
N VAL A 24 8.41 9.94 8.73
CA VAL A 24 9.07 10.26 10.00
C VAL A 24 9.60 8.97 10.60
N ASN A 25 10.92 8.82 10.59
CA ASN A 25 11.64 7.67 11.14
C ASN A 25 12.64 8.21 12.18
N PRO A 26 12.25 8.25 13.47
CA PRO A 26 13.09 8.80 14.53
C PRO A 26 14.34 7.94 14.75
N PRO A 27 15.54 8.53 14.91
CA PRO A 27 16.79 7.79 15.16
C PRO A 27 16.80 7.03 16.50
N GLU A 28 15.89 7.34 17.41
CA GLU A 28 15.72 6.67 18.70
C GLU A 28 15.11 5.26 18.55
N LEU A 29 14.51 4.94 17.39
CA LEU A 29 13.95 3.63 17.10
C LEU A 29 14.87 2.83 16.16
N ALA A 30 14.70 1.51 16.16
CA ALA A 30 15.37 0.64 15.19
C ALA A 30 15.06 1.11 13.76
N ALA A 31 16.05 1.05 12.87
CA ALA A 31 15.87 1.41 11.47
C ALA A 31 14.75 0.54 10.86
N PRO A 32 13.70 1.13 10.27
CA PRO A 32 12.58 0.36 9.76
C PRO A 32 12.98 -0.35 8.47
N SER A 33 12.46 -1.57 8.28
CA SER A 33 12.68 -2.39 7.09
C SER A 33 11.33 -2.86 6.57
N GLY A 34 10.94 -2.37 5.38
CA GLY A 34 9.65 -2.71 4.77
C GLY A 34 8.44 -1.96 5.36
N PHE A 35 8.67 -0.90 6.14
CA PHE A 35 7.65 0.01 6.66
C PHE A 35 8.27 1.39 6.96
N SER A 36 7.46 2.36 7.36
CA SER A 36 7.91 3.60 8.01
C SER A 36 7.30 3.68 9.42
N HIS A 37 8.03 4.22 10.40
CA HIS A 37 7.50 4.38 11.77
C HIS A 37 6.29 5.31 11.81
N ALA A 38 6.30 6.38 11.03
CA ALA A 38 5.16 7.26 10.87
C ALA A 38 5.10 7.91 9.47
N LEU A 39 3.87 8.13 9.00
CA LEU A 39 3.52 8.91 7.81
C LEU A 39 2.59 10.04 8.24
N VAL A 40 2.97 11.28 7.93
CA VAL A 40 2.15 12.46 8.22
C VAL A 40 1.49 12.92 6.93
N ALA A 41 0.16 12.93 6.90
CA ALA A 41 -0.58 13.59 5.82
C ALA A 41 -0.41 15.11 5.95
N GLN A 42 -0.08 15.76 4.85
CA GLN A 42 0.11 17.21 4.80
C GLN A 42 -1.25 17.94 4.86
N PRO A 43 -1.28 19.19 5.36
CA PRO A 43 -2.49 20.00 5.37
C PRO A 43 -3.16 20.07 3.98
N GLY A 44 -4.49 19.96 3.96
CA GLY A 44 -5.28 19.99 2.73
C GLY A 44 -5.33 18.66 1.96
N ALA A 45 -4.72 17.58 2.45
CA ALA A 45 -4.86 16.27 1.83
C ALA A 45 -6.30 15.72 1.98
N ARG A 46 -6.80 15.06 0.93
CA ARG A 46 -8.03 14.27 0.98
C ARG A 46 -7.68 12.86 1.46
N VAL A 47 -8.30 12.41 2.55
CA VAL A 47 -8.05 11.08 3.12
C VAL A 47 -9.02 10.06 2.52
N VAL A 48 -8.47 8.92 2.09
CA VAL A 48 -9.21 7.76 1.60
C VAL A 48 -9.03 6.62 2.60
N PHE A 49 -10.15 6.04 3.03
CA PHE A 49 -10.18 4.83 3.85
C PHE A 49 -10.54 3.66 2.93
N LEU A 50 -9.63 2.69 2.81
CA LEU A 50 -9.80 1.52 1.96
C LEU A 50 -10.32 0.37 2.82
N ALA A 51 -11.37 -0.31 2.36
CA ALA A 51 -11.83 -1.53 3.00
C ALA A 51 -10.74 -2.62 2.95
N GLY A 52 -10.85 -3.61 3.84
CA GLY A 52 -10.05 -4.81 3.75
C GLY A 52 -10.26 -5.52 2.41
N GLN A 53 -9.18 -5.97 1.79
CA GLN A 53 -9.19 -6.68 0.51
C GLN A 53 -8.51 -8.02 0.69
N THR A 54 -9.18 -9.08 0.24
CA THR A 54 -8.67 -10.44 0.17
C THR A 54 -8.30 -10.78 -1.28
N ALA A 55 -7.91 -12.02 -1.55
CA ALA A 55 -7.67 -12.56 -2.89
C ALA A 55 -8.94 -12.82 -3.72
N MET A 56 -10.02 -12.11 -3.42
CA MET A 56 -11.29 -12.22 -4.13
C MET A 56 -11.17 -11.66 -5.55
N ASP A 57 -11.66 -12.40 -6.54
CA ASP A 57 -11.75 -11.95 -7.94
C ASP A 57 -13.04 -11.14 -8.22
N ALA A 58 -13.26 -10.76 -9.48
CA ALA A 58 -14.42 -9.97 -9.88
C ALA A 58 -15.74 -10.75 -9.80
N GLU A 59 -15.66 -12.07 -9.83
CA GLU A 59 -16.77 -13.01 -9.68
C GLU A 59 -17.10 -13.30 -8.21
N GLY A 60 -16.31 -12.76 -7.28
CA GLY A 60 -16.51 -12.89 -5.84
C GLY A 60 -15.97 -14.21 -5.27
N GLN A 61 -14.96 -14.82 -5.91
CA GLN A 61 -14.35 -16.07 -5.46
C GLN A 61 -12.92 -15.83 -4.96
N ILE A 62 -12.52 -16.53 -3.89
CA ILE A 62 -11.14 -16.50 -3.42
C ILE A 62 -10.25 -17.29 -4.39
N THR A 63 -9.26 -16.62 -4.95
CA THR A 63 -8.27 -17.23 -5.84
C THR A 63 -6.98 -17.58 -5.11
N GLY A 64 -6.15 -18.46 -5.69
CA GLY A 64 -4.84 -18.80 -5.09
C GLY A 64 -4.95 -19.65 -3.82
N THR A 65 -5.90 -20.57 -3.73
CA THR A 65 -6.09 -21.45 -2.58
C THR A 65 -4.77 -22.12 -2.16
N GLY A 66 -4.37 -21.94 -0.89
CA GLY A 66 -3.15 -22.53 -0.34
C GLY A 66 -1.85 -21.81 -0.71
N ASP A 67 -1.89 -20.71 -1.46
CA ASP A 67 -0.71 -19.92 -1.84
C ASP A 67 -0.82 -18.49 -1.29
N VAL A 68 -0.17 -18.24 -0.14
CA VAL A 68 -0.20 -16.94 0.52
C VAL A 68 0.43 -15.82 -0.33
N VAL A 69 1.38 -16.14 -1.21
CA VAL A 69 2.05 -15.15 -2.08
C VAL A 69 1.10 -14.71 -3.19
N ALA A 70 0.45 -15.67 -3.87
CA ALA A 70 -0.55 -15.38 -4.88
C ALA A 70 -1.74 -14.61 -4.29
N GLN A 71 -2.20 -15.02 -3.10
CA GLN A 71 -3.29 -14.31 -2.42
C GLN A 71 -2.90 -12.90 -2.00
N PHE A 72 -1.67 -12.70 -1.51
CA PHE A 72 -1.17 -11.37 -1.19
C PHE A 72 -1.09 -10.47 -2.42
N GLU A 73 -0.63 -11.00 -3.56
CA GLU A 73 -0.59 -10.27 -4.83
C GLU A 73 -1.99 -9.82 -5.27
N GLN A 74 -2.97 -10.72 -5.24
CA GLN A 74 -4.35 -10.38 -5.59
C GLN A 74 -4.96 -9.37 -4.60
N ALA A 75 -4.81 -9.59 -3.30
CA ALA A 75 -5.33 -8.72 -2.25
C ALA A 75 -4.74 -7.30 -2.35
N LEU A 76 -3.43 -7.19 -2.54
CA LEU A 76 -2.79 -5.90 -2.72
C LEU A 76 -3.20 -5.25 -4.05
N GLY A 77 -3.33 -6.04 -5.13
CA GLY A 77 -3.84 -5.57 -6.42
C GLY A 77 -5.26 -4.99 -6.33
N ASN A 78 -6.14 -5.65 -5.59
CA ASN A 78 -7.51 -5.20 -5.31
C ASN A 78 -7.51 -3.87 -4.54
N LEU A 79 -6.69 -3.77 -3.48
CA LEU A 79 -6.55 -2.53 -2.71
C LEU A 79 -6.05 -1.37 -3.57
N LEU A 80 -5.07 -1.61 -4.44
CA LEU A 80 -4.56 -0.61 -5.37
C LEU A 80 -5.60 -0.25 -6.44
N THR A 81 -6.42 -1.20 -6.88
CA THR A 81 -7.55 -0.93 -7.79
C THR A 81 -8.57 0.01 -7.15
N ALA A 82 -8.96 -0.25 -5.90
CA ALA A 82 -9.85 0.62 -5.13
C ALA A 82 -9.24 2.03 -4.91
N LEU A 83 -7.95 2.10 -4.59
CA LEU A 83 -7.24 3.37 -4.44
C LEU A 83 -7.20 4.18 -5.74
N ARG A 84 -6.93 3.53 -6.88
CA ARG A 84 -6.95 4.18 -8.21
C ARG A 84 -8.34 4.69 -8.56
N ALA A 85 -9.39 3.92 -8.25
CA ALA A 85 -10.77 4.37 -8.43
C ALA A 85 -11.11 5.61 -7.59
N ALA A 86 -10.46 5.79 -6.43
CA ALA A 86 -10.56 7.00 -5.59
C ALA A 86 -9.70 8.18 -6.10
N GLY A 87 -8.91 7.99 -7.17
CA GLY A 87 -8.02 8.97 -7.77
C GLY A 87 -6.61 8.99 -7.16
N GLY A 88 -6.15 7.90 -6.56
CA GLY A 88 -4.84 7.80 -5.93
C GLY A 88 -3.93 6.74 -6.55
N ASP A 89 -2.63 6.99 -6.47
CA ASP A 89 -1.54 6.04 -6.75
C ASP A 89 -0.95 5.38 -5.49
N PRO A 90 -0.18 4.27 -5.62
CA PRO A 90 0.42 3.56 -4.48
C PRO A 90 1.25 4.43 -3.51
N GLU A 91 1.90 5.48 -4.00
CA GLU A 91 2.71 6.40 -3.19
C GLU A 91 1.89 7.24 -2.21
N HIS A 92 0.57 7.34 -2.39
CA HIS A 92 -0.32 8.04 -1.47
C HIS A 92 -0.71 7.22 -0.25
N LEU A 93 -0.40 5.91 -0.21
CA LEU A 93 -0.69 5.07 0.95
C LEU A 93 0.03 5.63 2.18
N THR A 94 -0.73 5.86 3.25
CA THR A 94 -0.21 6.36 4.52
C THR A 94 -0.13 5.25 5.57
N SER A 95 -1.06 4.29 5.53
CA SER A 95 -1.01 3.09 6.37
C SER A 95 -1.49 1.84 5.64
N LEU A 96 -0.93 0.68 6.00
CA LEU A 96 -1.42 -0.63 5.63
C LEU A 96 -1.35 -1.60 6.82
N THR A 97 -2.45 -2.31 7.09
CA THR A 97 -2.47 -3.46 8.00
C THR A 97 -2.64 -4.72 7.17
N ILE A 98 -1.79 -5.70 7.45
CA ILE A 98 -1.82 -7.03 6.84
C ILE A 98 -2.26 -8.00 7.92
N TYR A 99 -3.39 -8.66 7.70
CA TYR A 99 -3.90 -9.75 8.52
C TYR A 99 -3.57 -11.07 7.83
N ALA A 100 -2.90 -12.00 8.52
CA ALA A 100 -2.55 -13.30 7.97
C ALA A 100 -3.03 -14.41 8.90
N VAL A 101 -3.64 -15.46 8.34
CA VAL A 101 -4.15 -16.62 9.12
C VAL A 101 -2.97 -17.43 9.67
N ASP A 102 -2.00 -17.75 8.82
CA ASP A 102 -0.72 -18.34 9.23
C ASP A 102 0.42 -17.31 9.05
N LEU A 103 0.76 -16.63 10.14
CA LEU A 103 1.86 -15.66 10.14
C LEU A 103 3.24 -16.34 9.99
N GLY A 104 3.36 -17.62 10.31
CA GLY A 104 4.57 -18.41 10.10
C GLY A 104 4.83 -18.63 8.62
N ASP A 105 3.82 -19.10 7.89
CA ASP A 105 3.86 -19.28 6.44
C ASP A 105 4.09 -17.96 5.69
N TYR A 106 3.38 -16.90 6.09
CA TYR A 106 3.59 -15.55 5.55
C TYR A 106 5.04 -15.08 5.70
N ARG A 107 5.65 -15.30 6.88
CA ARG A 107 7.06 -14.93 7.13
C ARG A 107 8.04 -15.79 6.36
N ALA A 108 7.75 -17.09 6.20
CA ALA A 108 8.57 -18.00 5.40
C ALA A 108 8.68 -17.53 3.94
N HIS A 109 7.61 -16.93 3.41
CA HIS A 109 7.54 -16.38 2.04
C HIS A 109 7.77 -14.85 1.94
N SER A 110 8.36 -14.24 2.98
CA SER A 110 8.54 -12.78 3.05
C SER A 110 9.37 -12.20 1.90
N ARG A 111 10.28 -12.99 1.30
CA ARG A 111 11.10 -12.55 0.17
C ARG A 111 10.25 -12.43 -1.10
N GLU A 112 9.45 -13.44 -1.40
CA GLU A 112 8.53 -13.50 -2.53
C GLU A 112 7.47 -12.40 -2.43
N ILE A 113 6.90 -12.22 -1.24
CA ILE A 113 5.99 -11.12 -0.91
C ILE A 113 6.67 -9.76 -1.11
N GLY A 114 7.94 -9.63 -0.72
CA GLY A 114 8.74 -8.43 -0.99
C GLY A 114 8.92 -8.14 -2.48
N HIS A 115 9.05 -9.18 -3.32
CA HIS A 115 9.11 -9.04 -4.78
C HIS A 115 7.76 -8.57 -5.36
N VAL A 116 6.65 -9.12 -4.88
CA VAL A 116 5.29 -8.65 -5.23
C VAL A 116 5.14 -7.17 -4.85
N TRP A 117 5.49 -6.79 -3.62
CA TRP A 117 5.45 -5.40 -3.17
C TRP A 117 6.26 -4.48 -4.08
N ARG A 118 7.50 -4.86 -4.40
CA ARG A 118 8.36 -4.05 -5.27
C ARG A 118 7.81 -3.88 -6.68
N ARG A 119 7.11 -4.89 -7.21
CA ARG A 119 6.47 -4.83 -8.53
C ARG A 119 5.23 -3.93 -8.53
N LEU A 120 4.39 -4.00 -7.49
CA LEU A 120 3.11 -3.30 -7.44
C LEU A 120 3.18 -1.88 -6.85
N ILE A 121 4.01 -1.67 -5.83
CA ILE A 121 4.13 -0.39 -5.09
C ILE A 121 5.46 0.33 -5.36
N GLY A 122 6.54 -0.41 -5.60
CA GLY A 122 7.88 0.17 -5.72
C GLY A 122 8.58 0.36 -4.37
N THR A 123 9.31 1.47 -4.20
CA THR A 123 10.09 1.77 -2.98
C THR A 123 9.27 2.40 -1.86
N HIS A 124 7.98 2.66 -2.07
CA HIS A 124 7.15 3.29 -1.06
C HIS A 124 6.75 2.28 0.01
N TYR A 125 6.96 2.65 1.27
CA TYR A 125 6.56 1.87 2.44
C TYR A 125 5.78 2.78 3.42
N PRO A 126 4.47 2.57 3.60
CA PRO A 126 3.65 3.34 4.54
C PRO A 126 3.95 2.94 5.99
N ALA A 127 3.22 3.51 6.94
CA ALA A 127 3.14 2.92 8.28
C ALA A 127 2.46 1.54 8.18
N MET A 128 3.01 0.51 8.82
CA MET A 128 2.50 -0.85 8.64
C MET A 128 2.42 -1.66 9.93
N ALA A 129 1.46 -2.59 9.95
CA ALA A 129 1.36 -3.65 10.94
C ALA A 129 1.07 -4.99 10.25
N GLY A 130 1.70 -6.06 10.73
CA GLY A 130 1.38 -7.44 10.36
C GLY A 130 0.81 -8.17 11.57
N ILE A 131 -0.39 -8.74 11.44
CA ILE A 131 -1.16 -9.31 12.55
C ILE A 131 -1.57 -10.73 12.19
N GLY A 132 -1.21 -11.69 13.05
CA GLY A 132 -1.75 -13.05 12.98
C GLY A 132 -3.20 -13.06 13.45
N VAL A 133 -4.11 -13.65 12.67
CA VAL A 133 -5.54 -13.76 12.98
C VAL A 133 -5.99 -15.21 12.99
N ALA A 134 -7.05 -15.52 13.75
CA ALA A 134 -7.55 -16.90 13.84
C ALA A 134 -8.25 -17.37 12.55
N ARG A 135 -8.91 -16.44 11.83
CA ARG A 135 -9.59 -16.65 10.54
C ARG A 135 -9.94 -15.30 9.91
N LEU A 136 -10.27 -15.33 8.62
CA LEU A 136 -10.86 -14.21 7.88
C LEU A 136 -12.36 -14.46 7.63
N TRP A 137 -13.02 -13.58 6.87
CA TRP A 137 -14.43 -13.73 6.54
C TRP A 137 -14.71 -15.00 5.71
N ASP A 138 -13.92 -15.20 4.65
CA ASP A 138 -13.94 -16.40 3.81
C ASP A 138 -12.87 -17.40 4.29
N ASP A 139 -13.26 -18.66 4.49
CA ASP A 139 -12.36 -19.69 5.04
C ASP A 139 -11.14 -19.98 4.13
N GLU A 140 -11.26 -19.73 2.83
CA GLU A 140 -10.20 -19.94 1.84
C GLU A 140 -9.18 -18.79 1.80
N ALA A 141 -9.52 -17.65 2.41
CA ALA A 141 -8.64 -16.48 2.46
C ALA A 141 -7.55 -16.68 3.52
N LEU A 142 -6.30 -16.53 3.10
CA LEU A 142 -5.10 -16.63 3.94
C LEU A 142 -4.58 -15.26 4.38
N VAL A 143 -4.91 -14.21 3.63
CA VAL A 143 -4.46 -12.84 3.88
C VAL A 143 -5.51 -11.80 3.51
N GLU A 144 -5.59 -10.75 4.32
CA GLU A 144 -6.38 -9.55 4.07
C GLU A 144 -5.50 -8.31 4.24
N VAL A 145 -5.60 -7.37 3.30
CA VAL A 145 -4.86 -6.10 3.33
C VAL A 145 -5.85 -4.94 3.44
N GLN A 146 -5.67 -4.07 4.43
CA GLN A 146 -6.50 -2.89 4.65
C GLN A 146 -5.61 -1.66 4.79
N GLY A 147 -6.05 -0.48 4.33
CA GLY A 147 -5.20 0.71 4.41
C GLY A 147 -5.92 2.04 4.38
N THR A 148 -5.11 3.09 4.52
CA THR A 148 -5.53 4.47 4.31
C THR A 148 -4.54 5.18 3.38
N ALA A 149 -5.02 6.19 2.67
CA ALA A 149 -4.23 7.00 1.78
C ALA A 149 -4.53 8.49 1.96
N ALA A 150 -3.55 9.34 1.65
CA ALA A 150 -3.68 10.80 1.63
C ALA A 150 -3.36 11.33 0.24
N LEU A 151 -4.39 11.77 -0.47
CA LEU A 151 -4.33 12.24 -1.84
C LEU A 151 -4.20 13.77 -1.90
N PRO A 152 -3.72 14.33 -3.01
CA PRO A 152 -3.87 15.75 -3.31
C PRO A 152 -5.33 16.22 -3.20
N ALA A 153 -5.54 17.46 -2.75
CA ALA A 153 -6.82 18.13 -2.96
C ALA A 153 -7.07 18.24 -4.48
N GLY A 154 -8.30 17.94 -4.88
CA GLY A 154 -8.76 18.17 -6.26
C GLY A 154 -8.95 19.64 -6.56
#